data_AF-A0A6C1T4C9-F1
#
_entry.id   AF-A0A6C1T4C9-F1
#
_cell.length_a   1.000
_cell.length_b   1.000
_cell.length_c   1.000
_cell.angle_alpha   90.00
_cell.angle_beta   90.00
_cell.angle_gamma   90.00
#
_symmetry.space_group_name_H-M   'P 1'
#
loop_
_entity.id
_entity.type
_entity.pdbx_description
1 polymer ?
#
loop_
_entity_poly.entity_id
_entity_poly.type
_entity_poly.pdbx_seq_one_letter_code
_entity_poly.pdbx_strand_id
1 'polypeptide(L)' 'MNTKALALLLATSTALSALPLTASADWRSDLPAFRIGLLGGENEADRLRNNDCLRVALEERLGIPVE' A
#
# COMPACT_ATOMS: atom_id res chain seq x y z
N MET A 1 20.11 35.46 -6.97
CA MET A 1 19.72 34.44 -5.98
C MET A 1 20.85 34.32 -4.97
N ASN A 2 20.58 34.47 -3.66
CA ASN A 2 21.62 34.56 -2.63
C ASN A 2 22.30 33.20 -2.41
N THR A 3 23.63 33.14 -2.42
CA THR A 3 24.41 31.90 -2.26
C THR A 3 24.09 31.16 -0.96
N LYS A 4 23.78 31.90 0.11
CA LYS A 4 23.30 31.35 1.39
C LYS A 4 21.94 30.67 1.28
N ALA A 5 21.02 31.21 0.48
CA ALA A 5 19.71 30.62 0.25
C ALA A 5 19.83 29.34 -0.57
N LEU A 6 20.76 29.31 -1.54
CA LEU A 6 21.06 28.11 -2.33
C LEU A 6 21.69 27.00 -1.46
N ALA A 7 22.62 27.37 -0.58
CA ALA A 7 23.25 26.43 0.36
C ALA A 7 22.24 25.84 1.35
N LEU A 8 21.30 26.65 1.86
CA LEU A 8 20.24 26.19 2.76
C LEU A 8 19.26 25.25 2.04
N LEU A 9 18.87 25.55 0.80
CA LEU A 9 18.02 24.69 -0.03
C LEU A 9 18.67 23.34 -0.35
N LEU A 10 19.99 23.31 -0.59
CA LEU A 10 20.72 22.07 -0.84
C LEU A 10 20.85 21.23 0.44
N ALA A 11 21.09 21.87 1.58
CA ALA A 11 21.18 21.17 2.86
C ALA A 11 19.83 20.56 3.28
N THR A 12 18.72 21.27 3.07
CA THR A 12 17.39 20.76 3.41
C THR A 12 16.91 19.66 2.47
N SER A 13 17.22 19.73 1.17
CA SER A 13 16.87 18.66 0.22
C SER A 13 17.62 17.36 0.51
N THR A 14 18.91 17.45 0.86
CA THR A 14 19.75 16.29 1.18
C THR A 14 19.35 15.64 2.52
N ALA A 15 18.95 16.45 3.51
CA ALA A 15 18.43 15.94 4.78
C ALA A 15 17.10 15.19 4.59
N LEU A 16 16.23 15.67 3.70
CA LEU A 16 14.95 15.02 3.40
C LEU A 16 15.14 13.68 2.66
N SER A 17 16.17 13.55 1.82
CA SER A 17 16.51 12.28 1.15
C SER A 17 17.14 11.22 2.07
N ALA A 18 17.63 11.62 3.25
CA ALA A 18 18.24 10.73 4.23
C ALA A 18 17.23 10.17 5.25
N LEU A 19 16.00 10.68 5.28
CA LEU A 19 14.92 10.03 6.00
C LEU A 19 14.66 8.67 5.33
N PRO A 20 14.56 7.56 6.10
CA PRO A 20 14.18 6.29 5.53
C PRO A 20 12.80 6.48 4.89
N LEU A 21 12.79 6.51 3.56
CA LEU A 21 11.58 6.61 2.77
C LEU A 21 10.89 5.25 2.90
N THR A 22 10.14 5.06 3.98
CA THR A 22 9.37 3.83 4.25
C THR A 22 8.38 3.49 3.13
N ALA A 23 8.14 4.42 2.21
CA ALA A 23 7.38 4.23 0.98
C ALA A 23 7.95 3.15 0.04
N SER A 24 9.19 2.68 0.25
CA SER A 24 9.84 1.67 -0.59
C SER A 24 10.09 0.33 0.10
N ALA A 25 9.66 0.16 1.35
CA ALA A 25 9.82 -1.13 2.04
C ALA A 25 8.91 -2.18 1.39
N ASP A 26 9.47 -3.33 1.02
CA ASP A 26 8.69 -4.48 0.55
C ASP A 26 7.94 -5.11 1.73
N TRP A 27 6.75 -4.56 2.00
CA TRP A 27 5.88 -4.91 3.12
C TRP A 27 5.28 -6.32 3.03
N ARG A 28 5.38 -6.98 1.86
CA ARG A 28 4.74 -8.28 1.59
C ARG A 28 5.21 -9.38 2.53
N SER A 29 6.44 -9.27 3.02
CA SER A 29 7.00 -10.21 4.00
C SER A 29 6.38 -10.07 5.40
N ASP A 30 5.86 -8.89 5.74
CA ASP A 30 5.23 -8.61 7.05
C ASP A 30 3.74 -8.94 7.06
N LEU A 31 3.10 -9.03 5.88
CA LEU A 31 1.67 -9.32 5.71
C LEU A 31 1.48 -10.56 4.83
N PRO A 32 1.48 -11.77 5.41
CA PRO A 32 1.44 -13.03 4.65
C PRO A 32 0.11 -13.28 3.93
N ALA A 33 -0.98 -12.66 4.37
CA ALA A 33 -2.29 -12.71 3.70
C ALA A 33 -3.11 -11.45 4.02
N PHE A 34 -3.92 -11.01 3.05
CA PHE A 34 -4.87 -9.93 3.22
C PHE A 34 -6.30 -10.47 3.30
N ARG A 35 -6.99 -10.23 4.41
CA ARG A 35 -8.33 -10.78 4.65
C ARG A 35 -9.40 -9.76 4.32
N ILE A 36 -10.34 -10.13 3.45
CA ILE A 36 -11.46 -9.28 3.06
C ILE A 36 -12.79 -9.91 3.44
N GLY A 37 -13.68 -9.10 3.99
CA GLY A 37 -15.03 -9.52 4.37
C GLY A 37 -16.08 -8.76 3.59
N LEU A 38 -17.16 -9.45 3.23
CA LEU A 38 -18.38 -8.78 2.79
C LEU A 38 -19.23 -8.46 4.02
N LEU A 39 -19.91 -7.32 3.98
CA LEU A 39 -20.97 -7.04 4.96
C LEU A 39 -22.10 -8.06 4.77
N GLY A 40 -22.51 -8.67 5.88
CA GLY A 40 -23.54 -9.72 5.92
C GLY A 40 -24.87 -9.28 5.34
N GLY A 41 -25.73 -10.26 5.04
CA GLY A 41 -27.05 -10.06 4.46
C GLY A 41 -27.81 -11.37 4.31
N GLU A 42 -29.02 -11.31 3.80
CA GLU A 42 -29.90 -12.49 3.68
C GLU A 42 -29.34 -13.60 2.76
N ASN A 43 -28.51 -13.23 1.78
CA ASN A 43 -28.06 -14.11 0.68
C ASN A 43 -26.53 -14.24 0.61
N GLU A 44 -25.92 -14.78 1.67
CA GLU A 44 -24.46 -14.88 1.85
C GLU A 44 -23.74 -15.59 0.68
N ALA A 45 -24.27 -16.74 0.22
CA ALA A 45 -23.62 -17.56 -0.81
C ALA A 45 -23.53 -16.84 -2.16
N ASP A 46 -24.63 -16.22 -2.60
CA ASP A 46 -24.69 -15.45 -3.84
C ASP A 46 -23.79 -14.22 -3.76
N ARG A 47 -23.77 -13.56 -2.59
CA ARG A 47 -22.89 -12.41 -2.35
C ARG A 47 -21.43 -12.79 -2.47
N LEU A 48 -21.01 -13.92 -1.90
CA LEU A 48 -19.64 -14.43 -2.04
C LEU A 48 -19.29 -14.73 -3.50
N ARG A 49 -20.18 -15.42 -4.25
CA ARG A 49 -19.95 -15.72 -5.67
C ARG A 49 -19.85 -14.45 -6.52
N ASN A 50 -20.74 -13.49 -6.31
CA ASN A 50 -20.79 -12.26 -7.09
C ASN A 50 -19.61 -11.31 -6.83
N ASN A 51 -18.94 -11.43 -5.68
CA ASN A 51 -17.82 -10.56 -5.30
C ASN A 51 -16.45 -11.27 -5.33
N ASP A 52 -16.36 -12.55 -5.75
CA ASP A 52 -15.07 -13.27 -5.83
C ASP A 52 -14.06 -12.56 -6.76
N CYS A 53 -14.54 -11.79 -7.73
CA CYS A 53 -13.70 -10.95 -8.58
C CYS A 53 -12.88 -9.91 -7.80
N LEU A 54 -13.36 -9.41 -6.65
CA LEU A 54 -12.60 -8.50 -5.80
C LEU A 54 -11.40 -9.18 -5.17
N ARG A 55 -11.56 -10.43 -4.71
CA ARG A 55 -10.48 -11.23 -4.14
C ARG A 55 -9.35 -11.40 -5.15
N VAL A 56 -9.70 -11.82 -6.37
CA VAL A 56 -8.74 -12.00 -7.48
C VAL A 56 -8.05 -10.68 -7.84
N ALA A 57 -8.81 -9.60 -8.00
CA ALA A 57 -8.25 -8.31 -8.37
C ALA A 57 -7.31 -7.75 -7.28
N LEU A 58 -7.63 -7.95 -6.00
CA LEU A 58 -6.77 -7.51 -4.91
C LEU A 58 -5.49 -8.34 -4.84
N GLU A 59 -5.57 -9.65 -5.03
CA GLU A 59 -4.42 -10.55 -5.02
C GLU A 59 -3.42 -10.17 -6.11
N GLU A 60 -3.90 -9.89 -7.33
CA GLU A 60 -3.08 -9.42 -8.45
C GLU A 60 -2.37 -8.08 -8.15
N ARG A 61 -3.09 -7.14 -7.51
CA ARG A 61 -2.59 -5.77 -7.26
C ARG A 61 -1.63 -5.71 -6.07
N LEU A 62 -1.91 -6.47 -5.03
CA LEU A 62 -1.11 -6.49 -3.81
C LEU A 62 0.09 -7.43 -3.95
N GLY A 63 -0.03 -8.51 -4.72
CA GLY A 63 1.01 -9.53 -4.87
C GLY A 63 1.20 -10.38 -3.62
N ILE A 64 0.15 -10.52 -2.81
CA ILE A 64 0.07 -11.40 -1.65
C ILE A 64 -1.28 -12.13 -1.66
N PRO A 65 -1.40 -13.31 -1.02
CA PRO A 65 -2.67 -14.04 -0.94
C PRO A 65 -3.82 -13.19 -0.38
N VAL A 66 -5.01 -13.34 -0.95
CA VAL A 66 -6.25 -12.69 -0.47
C VAL A 66 -7.30 -13.72 -0.11
N GLU A 67 -7.83 -13.62 1.13
CA GLU A 67 -8.74 -14.57 1.75
C GLU A 67 -10.06 -13.93 2.17
#